data_AF-A0A431FUG0-F1
#
_entry.id   AF-A0A431FUG0-F1
#
_cell.length_a   1.000
_cell.length_b   1.000
_cell.length_c   1.000
_cell.angle_alpha   90.00
_cell.angle_beta   90.00
_cell.angle_gamma   90.00
#
_symmetry.space_group_name_H-M   'P 1'
#
loop_
_entity.id
_entity.type
_entity.pdbx_description
1 polymer ?
#
loop_
_entity_poly.entity_id
_entity_poly.type
_entity_poly.pdbx_seq_one_letter_code
_entity_poly.pdbx_strand_id
1 'polypeptide(L)' 'MQIYVSGIHTDVGKTHFSAAFCANFNYDYFKLIQAGTPTDSDFIAKFSPKTKIFKEGIFLQTPASPHLGKIKEKLDYK' A
#
# COMPACT_ATOMS: atom_id res chain seq x y z
N MET A 1 -6.53 -17.13 4.81
CA MET A 1 -7.57 -16.09 4.95
C MET A 1 -7.03 -14.79 4.39
N GLN A 2 -7.86 -13.97 3.76
CA GLN A 2 -7.46 -12.66 3.22
C GLN A 2 -8.22 -11.56 3.97
N ILE A 3 -7.53 -10.48 4.32
CA ILE A 3 -8.10 -9.33 5.04
C ILE A 3 -7.79 -8.08 4.22
N TYR A 4 -8.83 -7.29 3.94
CA TYR A 4 -8.71 -6.05 3.20
C TYR A 4 -8.86 -4.86 4.14
N VAL A 5 -7.84 -4.01 4.17
CA VAL A 5 -7.84 -2.76 4.94
C VAL A 5 -8.25 -1.62 4.02
N SER A 6 -9.45 -1.09 4.23
CA SER A 6 -9.97 0.07 3.48
C SER A 6 -10.24 1.25 4.40
N GLY A 7 -10.15 2.46 3.86
CA GLY A 7 -10.44 3.68 4.60
C GLY A 7 -10.52 4.87 3.65
N ILE A 8 -11.44 5.78 3.93
CA ILE A 8 -11.66 7.00 3.15
C ILE A 8 -10.53 8.00 3.48
N HIS A 9 -10.11 8.80 2.51
CA HIS A 9 -9.01 9.78 2.61
C HIS A 9 -7.61 9.19 2.73
N THR A 10 -6.61 9.99 2.36
CA THR A 10 -5.20 9.73 2.66
C THR A 10 -4.92 10.00 4.13
N ASP A 11 -3.84 9.43 4.68
CA ASP A 11 -3.35 9.66 6.05
C ASP A 11 -4.27 9.31 7.23
N VAL A 12 -5.40 8.64 6.98
CA VAL A 12 -6.26 8.09 8.05
C VAL A 12 -5.66 6.89 8.81
N GLY A 13 -4.37 6.62 8.65
CA GLY A 13 -3.66 5.59 9.41
C GLY A 13 -3.70 4.17 8.82
N LYS A 14 -4.18 3.96 7.59
CA LYS A 14 -4.22 2.62 6.96
C LYS A 14 -2.88 1.89 6.99
N THR A 15 -1.80 2.54 6.58
CA THR A 15 -0.45 1.92 6.51
C THR A 15 0.10 1.63 7.91
N HIS A 16 -0.20 2.50 8.88
CA HIS A 16 0.17 2.30 10.28
C HIS A 16 -0.57 1.10 10.87
N PHE A 17 -1.87 1.00 10.63
CA PHE A 17 -2.67 -0.17 11.01
C PHE A 17 -2.14 -1.44 10.37
N SER A 18 -1.88 -1.43 9.06
CA SER A 18 -1.34 -2.61 8.36
C SER A 18 0.01 -3.05 8.92
N ALA A 19 0.91 -2.12 9.27
CA ALA A 19 2.19 -2.46 9.90
C ALA A 19 1.97 -3.21 11.23
N ALA A 20 1.16 -2.65 12.12
CA ALA A 20 0.86 -3.26 13.41
C ALA A 20 0.12 -4.60 13.25
N PHE A 21 -0.83 -4.67 12.33
CA PHE A 21 -1.63 -5.86 12.08
C PHE A 21 -0.77 -7.01 11.54
N CYS A 22 0.04 -6.74 10.51
CA CYS A 22 0.96 -7.73 9.96
C CYS A 22 1.98 -8.21 11.00
N ALA A 23 2.54 -7.29 11.81
CA ALA A 23 3.52 -7.63 12.85
C ALA A 23 2.95 -8.54 13.94
N ASN A 24 1.72 -8.27 14.41
CA ASN A 24 1.14 -8.98 15.55
C ASN A 24 0.46 -10.29 15.16
N PHE A 25 -0.03 -10.39 13.93
CA PHE A 25 -0.83 -11.54 13.49
C PHE A 25 -0.16 -12.40 12.42
N ASN A 26 1.14 -12.15 12.12
CA ASN A 26 1.91 -12.88 11.11
C ASN A 26 1.23 -12.92 9.73
N TYR A 27 0.64 -11.80 9.32
CA TYR A 27 0.15 -11.64 7.96
C TYR A 27 1.23 -11.04 7.07
N ASP A 28 1.26 -11.52 5.83
CA ASP A 28 2.05 -10.90 4.76
C ASP A 28 1.36 -9.61 4.29
N TYR A 29 2.14 -8.67 3.77
CA TYR A 29 1.65 -7.39 3.27
C TYR A 29 1.61 -7.36 1.74
N PHE A 30 0.52 -6.84 1.19
CA PHE A 30 0.36 -6.53 -0.23
C PHE A 30 -0.45 -5.25 -0.39
N LYS A 31 -0.06 -4.41 -1.34
CA LYS A 31 -0.82 -3.23 -1.75
C LYS A 31 -1.14 -3.33 -3.23
N LEU A 32 -2.43 -3.24 -3.56
CA LEU A 32 -2.87 -3.35 -4.95
C LEU A 32 -2.33 -2.20 -5.82
N ILE A 33 -2.48 -0.97 -5.34
CA ILE A 33 -2.00 0.23 -6.03
C ILE A 33 -1.17 1.06 -5.06
N GLN A 34 0.13 1.18 -5.32
CA GLN A 34 1.02 2.14 -4.66
C GLN A 34 1.08 3.40 -5.50
N ALA A 35 1.03 4.57 -4.86
CA ALA A 35 1.14 5.86 -5.53
C ALA A 35 2.20 6.73 -4.87
N GLY A 36 3.19 7.14 -5.64
CA GLY A 36 4.32 7.95 -5.21
C GLY A 36 5.29 7.24 -4.28
N THR A 37 6.31 8.01 -3.88
CA THR A 37 7.32 7.67 -2.89
C THR A 37 7.32 8.69 -1.74
N PRO A 38 7.78 8.32 -0.52
CA PRO A 38 8.17 6.96 -0.09
C PRO A 38 6.99 5.98 -0.14
N THR A 39 7.27 4.68 -0.30
CA THR A 39 6.23 3.68 -0.49
C THR A 39 5.68 3.16 0.83
N ASP A 40 4.45 2.64 0.81
CA ASP A 40 3.94 1.94 1.98
C ASP A 40 4.79 0.72 2.32
N SER A 41 5.34 0.02 1.33
CA SER A 41 6.26 -1.10 1.53
C SER A 41 7.51 -0.68 2.30
N ASP A 42 8.06 0.51 2.04
CA ASP A 42 9.18 1.07 2.82
C ASP A 42 8.78 1.29 4.29
N PHE A 43 7.56 1.79 4.51
CA PHE A 43 7.01 1.97 5.86
C PHE A 43 6.83 0.61 6.56
N ILE A 44 6.22 -0.37 5.91
CA ILE A 44 6.02 -1.71 6.47
C ILE A 44 7.37 -2.38 6.77
N ALA A 45 8.35 -2.28 5.87
CA ALA A 45 9.69 -2.85 6.08
C ALA A 45 10.38 -2.23 7.31
N LYS A 46 10.18 -0.93 7.54
CA LYS A 46 10.73 -0.22 8.69
C LYS A 46 10.07 -0.61 10.01
N PHE A 47 8.74 -0.70 10.04
CA PHE A 47 7.98 -0.86 11.29
C PHE A 47 7.52 -2.30 11.58
N SER A 48 7.56 -3.18 10.59
CA SER A 48 7.32 -4.61 10.72
C SER A 48 8.37 -5.41 9.94
N PRO A 49 9.63 -5.42 10.39
CA PRO A 49 10.76 -5.96 9.62
C PRO A 49 10.70 -7.47 9.35
N LYS A 50 9.83 -8.20 10.05
CA LYS A 50 9.60 -9.64 9.84
C LYS A 50 8.45 -9.93 8.88
N THR A 51 7.65 -8.93 8.51
CA THR A 51 6.56 -9.11 7.55
C THR A 51 7.13 -9.33 6.17
N LYS A 52 6.71 -10.43 5.53
CA LYS A 52 6.96 -10.63 4.10
C LYS A 52 6.09 -9.64 3.32
N ILE A 53 6.73 -8.88 2.44
CA ILE A 53 6.07 -7.88 1.61
C ILE A 53 6.07 -8.40 0.18
N PHE A 54 4.87 -8.56 -0.39
CA PHE A 54 4.71 -8.82 -1.81
C PHE A 54 4.85 -7.50 -2.59
N LYS A 55 5.38 -7.60 -3.82
CA LYS A 55 5.43 -6.47 -4.74
C LYS A 55 4.03 -5.92 -4.97
N GLU A 56 3.90 -4.60 -5.02
CA GLU A 56 2.66 -3.92 -5.38
C GLU A 56 2.14 -4.38 -6.74
N GLY A 57 0.82 -4.42 -6.88
CA GLY A 57 0.20 -4.78 -8.17
C GLY A 57 0.50 -3.73 -9.23
N ILE A 58 0.34 -2.45 -8.86
CA ILE A 58 0.55 -1.29 -9.72
C ILE A 58 1.30 -0.24 -8.94
N PHE A 59 2.36 0.29 -9.54
CA PHE A 59 3.10 1.43 -9.01
C PHE A 59 2.85 2.65 -9.89
N LEU A 60 2.23 3.68 -9.29
CA LEU A 60 2.03 4.99 -9.90
C LEU A 60 3.15 5.92 -9.44
N GLN A 61 3.85 6.55 -10.37
CA GLN A 61 4.90 7.54 -10.04
C GLN A 61 4.30 8.83 -9.45
N THR A 62 3.08 9.15 -9.83
CA THR A 62 2.35 10.35 -9.42
C THR A 62 1.83 10.15 -7.99
N PRO A 63 2.21 11.02 -7.03
CA PRO A 63 1.68 10.99 -5.66
C PRO A 63 0.27 11.60 -5.61
N ALA A 64 -0.70 10.89 -6.19
CA ALA A 64 -2.09 11.30 -6.26
C ALA A 64 -3.03 10.11 -6.02
N SER A 65 -4.33 10.38 -5.91
CA SER A 65 -5.33 9.31 -5.89
C SER A 65 -5.16 8.38 -7.09
N PRO A 66 -5.41 7.06 -6.96
CA PRO A 66 -5.26 6.10 -8.06
C PRO A 66 -5.95 6.51 -9.36
N HIS A 67 -7.15 7.10 -9.25
CA HIS A 67 -7.91 7.59 -10.39
C HIS A 67 -7.16 8.69 -11.15
N LEU A 68 -6.70 9.72 -10.45
CA LEU A 68 -5.95 10.82 -11.06
C LEU A 68 -4.57 10.37 -11.57
N GLY A 69 -3.89 9.49 -10.84
CA GLY A 69 -2.61 8.92 -11.25
C GLY A 69 -2.73 8.11 -12.54
N LYS A 70 -3.77 7.27 -12.66
CA LYS A 70 -4.09 6.53 -13.90
C LYS A 70 -4.16 7.46 -15.12
N ILE A 71 -4.91 8.56 -14.99
CA ILE A 71 -5.09 9.55 -16.06
C ILE A 71 -3.77 10.24 -16.42
N LYS A 72 -3.02 10.71 -15.42
CA LYS A 72 -1.77 11.45 -15.63
C LYS A 72 -0.67 10.58 -16.25
N GLU A 73 -0.60 9.32 -15.85
CA GLU A 73 0.41 8.36 -16.33
C GLU A 73 -0.04 7.58 -17.56
N LYS A 74 -1.26 7.85 -18.07
CA LYS A 74 -1.83 7.18 -19.25
C LYS A 74 -1.80 5.65 -19.14
N LEU A 75 -2.03 5.15 -17.93
CA LEU A 75 -2.06 3.71 -17.66
C LEU A 75 -3.46 3.16 -17.90
N ASP A 76 -3.53 1.91 -18.37
CA ASP A 76 -4.78 1.18 -18.45
C ASP A 76 -4.70 -0.13 -17.68
N TYR A 77 -5.25 -0.10 -16.47
CA TYR A 77 -5.51 -1.27 -15.66
C TYR A 77 -7.02 -1.40 -15.43
N LYS A 78 -7.51 -2.64 -15.54
CA LYS A 78 -8.93 -3.04 -15.45
C LYS A 78 -9.35 -3.25 -14.01
#